data_AF-A0A2S4XMK3-F1
#
_entry.id   AF-A0A2S4XMK3-F1
#
_cell.length_a   1.000
_cell.length_b   1.000
_cell.length_c   1.000
_cell.angle_alpha   90.00
_cell.angle_beta   90.00
_cell.angle_gamma   90.00
#
_symmetry.space_group_name_H-M   'P 1'
#
loop_
_entity.id
_entity.type
_entity.pdbx_description
1 polymer ?
#
loop_
_entity_poly.entity_id
_entity_poly.type
_entity_poly.pdbx_seq_one_letter_code
_entity_poly.pdbx_strand_id
1 'polypeptide(L)'
;MGLYSASGALELIRADPADQLGTDLEDLQYTLVEGPTLEAARTGRTAGDRNLMAVDPDRWPAFTSAARTTSVHSVIALPLRLGAATLGALTGYRTTPCPFAPTS
;
A
#
# COMPACT_ATOMS: atom_id res chain seq x y z
N MET A 1 2.14 14.55 16.89
CA MET A 1 1.72 15.90 16.44
C MET A 1 2.61 16.30 15.28
N GLY A 2 2.00 16.67 14.16
CA GLY A 2 2.64 16.98 12.88
C GLY A 2 1.62 16.88 11.76
N LEU A 3 0.76 17.89 11.65
CA LEU A 3 -0.09 18.17 10.49
C LEU A 3 0.72 19.03 9.52
N TYR A 4 0.59 18.80 8.21
CA TYR A 4 0.60 19.88 7.22
C TYR A 4 -0.17 19.47 5.97
N SER A 5 -1.12 20.31 5.58
CA SER A 5 -1.85 20.32 4.30
C SER A 5 -1.73 21.72 3.71
N ALA A 6 -1.53 21.81 2.38
CA ALA A 6 -1.95 22.91 1.49
C ALA A 6 -1.42 22.82 0.03
N SER A 7 -0.79 21.74 -0.43
CA SER A 7 -0.21 21.68 -1.80
C SER A 7 -0.16 20.29 -2.46
N GLY A 8 -0.97 19.32 -2.04
CA GLY A 8 -0.82 17.91 -2.46
C GLY A 8 0.17 17.14 -1.58
N ALA A 9 0.22 17.50 -0.29
CA ALA A 9 1.02 16.82 0.71
C ALA A 9 0.35 15.50 1.09
N LEU A 10 1.14 14.41 1.08
CA LEU A 10 0.67 13.09 1.50
C LEU A 10 0.39 13.14 2.99
N GLU A 11 -0.87 12.94 3.35
CA GLU A 11 -1.27 12.72 4.73
C GLU A 11 -0.86 11.30 5.13
N LEU A 12 0.19 11.19 5.95
CA LEU A 12 0.60 9.92 6.52
C LEU A 12 -0.48 9.47 7.52
N ILE A 13 -1.35 8.58 7.08
CA ILE A 13 -2.33 7.91 7.95
C ILE A 13 -1.55 6.92 8.82
N ARG A 14 -1.12 7.39 9.99
CA ARG A 14 -0.64 6.64 11.17
C ARG A 14 -0.16 5.21 10.87
N ALA A 15 1.13 5.03 10.64
CA ALA A 15 1.77 3.75 10.94
C ALA A 15 1.91 3.67 12.47
N ASP A 16 1.42 2.60 13.08
CA ASP A 16 1.71 2.35 14.49
C ASP A 16 3.20 1.95 14.58
N PRO A 17 4.05 2.69 15.31
CA PRO A 17 5.49 2.38 15.37
C PRO A 17 5.80 1.05 16.06
N ALA A 18 4.83 0.40 16.70
CA ALA A 18 4.95 -0.96 17.21
C ALA A 18 4.50 -2.03 16.19
N ASP A 19 3.95 -1.63 15.04
CA ASP A 19 3.46 -2.55 14.02
C ASP A 19 4.55 -2.88 13.00
N GLN A 20 5.23 -4.00 13.27
CA GLN A 20 6.27 -4.56 12.42
C GLN A 20 5.74 -5.00 11.04
N LEU A 21 4.41 -5.20 10.92
CA LEU A 21 3.78 -5.68 9.70
C LEU A 21 4.03 -4.77 8.49
N GLY A 22 4.12 -3.46 8.71
CA GLY A 22 4.42 -2.51 7.64
C GLY A 22 5.82 -2.73 7.05
N THR A 23 6.81 -2.91 7.91
CA THR A 23 8.19 -3.21 7.51
C THR A 23 8.25 -4.56 6.80
N ASP A 24 7.64 -5.59 7.38
CA ASP A 24 7.65 -6.94 6.81
C ASP A 24 6.95 -6.98 5.44
N LEU A 25 5.87 -6.22 5.27
CA LEU A 25 5.15 -6.11 3.99
C LEU A 25 5.95 -5.37 2.92
N GLU A 26 6.70 -4.33 3.30
CA GLU A 26 7.60 -3.63 2.38
C GLU A 26 8.77 -4.55 1.99
N ASP A 27 9.42 -5.19 2.97
CA ASP A 27 10.52 -6.14 2.72
C ASP A 27 10.09 -7.29 1.80
N LEU A 28 8.86 -7.79 1.98
CA LEU A 28 8.27 -8.82 1.12
C LEU A 28 8.13 -8.33 -0.33
N GLN A 29 7.68 -7.08 -0.54
CA GLN A 29 7.59 -6.51 -1.89
C GLN A 29 8.97 -6.37 -2.54
N TYR A 30 9.98 -5.88 -1.81
CA TYR A 30 11.34 -5.77 -2.33
C TYR A 30 11.98 -7.14 -2.61
N THR A 31 11.76 -8.11 -1.74
CA THR A 31 12.30 -9.48 -1.89
C THR A 31 11.70 -10.19 -3.09
N LEU A 32 10.38 -10.06 -3.28
CA LEU A 32 9.65 -10.72 -4.38
C LEU A 32 9.69 -9.91 -5.67
N VAL A 33 10.13 -8.64 -5.62
CA VAL A 33 10.17 -7.71 -6.75
C VAL A 33 8.78 -7.46 -7.38
N GLU A 34 7.75 -7.72 -6.59
CA GLU A 34 6.33 -7.63 -6.90
C GLU A 34 5.56 -6.82 -5.85
N GLY A 35 4.37 -6.37 -6.21
CA GLY A 35 3.45 -5.71 -5.29
C GLY A 35 3.21 -4.24 -5.58
N PRO A 36 2.25 -3.64 -4.85
CA PRO A 36 1.74 -2.30 -5.11
C PRO A 36 2.80 -1.20 -5.00
N THR A 37 3.72 -1.26 -4.03
CA THR A 37 4.79 -0.26 -3.86
C THR A 37 5.65 -0.18 -5.12
N LEU A 38 6.12 -1.33 -5.60
CA LEU A 38 6.98 -1.40 -6.78
C LEU A 38 6.23 -1.03 -8.06
N GLU A 39 4.97 -1.46 -8.20
CA GLU A 39 4.13 -1.06 -9.33
C GLU A 39 3.91 0.45 -9.35
N ALA A 40 3.60 1.07 -8.20
CA ALA A 40 3.39 2.51 -8.12
C ALA A 40 4.68 3.30 -8.41
N ALA A 41 5.81 2.86 -7.88
CA ALA A 41 7.12 3.47 -8.14
C ALA A 41 7.51 3.37 -9.62
N ARG A 42 7.25 2.22 -10.28
CA ARG A 42 7.58 1.99 -11.71
C ARG A 42 6.66 2.74 -12.66
N THR A 43 5.36 2.71 -12.40
CA THR A 43 4.34 3.24 -13.32
C THR A 43 4.02 4.72 -13.08
N GLY A 44 4.36 5.24 -11.90
CA GLY A 44 3.92 6.57 -11.47
C GLY A 44 2.42 6.68 -11.27
N ARG A 45 1.72 5.55 -11.09
CA ARG A 45 0.27 5.46 -10.87
C ARG A 45 -0.03 4.84 -9.51
N THR A 46 -1.14 5.22 -8.89
CA THR A 46 -1.61 4.55 -7.67
C THR A 46 -1.88 3.08 -7.95
N ALA A 47 -1.35 2.21 -7.08
CA ALA A 47 -1.57 0.76 -7.13
C ALA A 47 -2.06 0.27 -5.77
N GLY A 48 -2.71 -0.89 -5.73
CA GLY A 48 -3.28 -1.44 -4.50
C GLY A 48 -4.63 -2.10 -4.73
N ASP A 49 -5.19 -2.62 -3.63
CA ASP A 49 -6.52 -3.21 -3.59
C ASP A 49 -7.15 -3.07 -2.20
N ARG A 50 -8.48 -3.00 -2.16
CA ARG A 50 -9.27 -2.92 -0.92
C ARG A 50 -9.42 -4.29 -0.25
N ASN A 51 -9.20 -5.38 -0.98
CA ASN A 51 -9.21 -6.74 -0.47
C ASN A 51 -8.14 -7.58 -1.17
N LEU A 52 -6.99 -7.77 -0.52
CA LEU A 52 -5.88 -8.58 -1.03
C LEU A 52 -6.26 -10.05 -1.27
N MET A 53 -7.31 -10.57 -0.62
CA MET A 53 -7.79 -11.93 -0.87
C MET A 53 -8.52 -12.04 -2.22
N ALA A 54 -9.09 -10.93 -2.70
CA ALA A 54 -9.85 -10.86 -3.95
C ALA A 54 -9.03 -10.35 -5.15
N VAL A 55 -7.77 -9.98 -4.94
CA VAL A 55 -6.86 -9.58 -6.02
C VAL A 55 -6.65 -10.75 -6.97
N ASP A 56 -6.63 -10.44 -8.26
CA ASP A 56 -6.23 -11.36 -9.31
C ASP A 56 -4.84 -11.94 -9.00
N PRO A 57 -4.72 -13.27 -8.80
CA PRO A 57 -3.43 -13.89 -8.48
C PRO A 57 -2.38 -13.65 -9.56
N ASP A 58 -2.74 -13.34 -10.80
CA ASP A 58 -1.78 -13.11 -11.88
C ASP A 58 -1.12 -11.72 -11.83
N ARG A 59 -1.69 -10.76 -11.08
CA ARG A 59 -1.16 -9.39 -11.01
C ARG A 59 0.14 -9.32 -10.21
N TRP A 60 0.18 -9.97 -9.05
CA TRP A 60 1.38 -10.11 -8.21
C TRP A 60 1.40 -11.51 -7.56
N PRO A 61 1.76 -12.56 -8.31
CA PRO A 61 1.57 -13.94 -7.88
C PRO A 61 2.28 -14.29 -6.58
N ALA A 62 3.56 -13.92 -6.46
CA ALA A 62 4.34 -14.21 -5.27
C ALA A 62 3.89 -13.32 -4.10
N PHE A 63 3.70 -12.02 -4.36
CA PHE A 63 3.26 -11.08 -3.32
C PHE A 63 1.88 -11.43 -2.77
N THR A 64 0.88 -11.69 -3.61
CA THR A 64 -0.48 -12.03 -3.16
C THR A 64 -0.50 -13.34 -2.37
N SER A 65 0.26 -14.34 -2.79
CA SER A 65 0.39 -15.60 -2.04
C SER A 65 0.98 -15.39 -0.66
N ALA A 66 2.03 -14.57 -0.53
CA ALA A 66 2.68 -14.32 0.76
C ALA A 66 1.88 -13.32 1.63
N ALA A 67 1.23 -12.31 1.03
CA ALA A 67 0.35 -11.39 1.74
C ALA A 67 -0.86 -12.11 2.37
N ARG A 68 -1.36 -13.18 1.74
CA ARG A 68 -2.42 -14.06 2.28
C ARG A 68 -2.04 -14.76 3.58
N THR A 69 -0.75 -14.89 3.90
CA THR A 69 -0.30 -15.47 5.18
C THR A 69 -0.12 -14.42 6.27
N THR A 70 -0.45 -13.15 5.97
CA THR A 70 -0.38 -12.03 6.92
C THR A 70 -1.77 -11.54 7.31
N SER A 71 -1.84 -10.69 8.34
CA SER A 71 -3.09 -10.04 8.74
C SER A 71 -3.50 -8.87 7.83
N VAL A 72 -2.79 -8.60 6.72
CA VAL A 72 -3.10 -7.48 5.83
C VAL A 72 -4.35 -7.78 5.00
N HIS A 73 -5.34 -6.89 5.10
CA HIS A 73 -6.57 -6.97 4.34
C HIS A 73 -6.52 -6.09 3.09
N SER A 74 -6.04 -4.85 3.21
CA SER A 74 -5.97 -3.91 2.09
C SER A 74 -4.63 -3.21 2.05
N VAL A 75 -4.20 -2.81 0.86
CA VAL A 75 -2.95 -2.07 0.64
C VAL A 75 -3.16 -1.03 -0.46
N ILE A 76 -2.55 0.14 -0.30
CA ILE A 76 -2.53 1.20 -1.31
C ILE A 76 -1.15 1.83 -1.35
N ALA A 77 -0.60 1.98 -2.55
CA ALA A 77 0.66 2.63 -2.82
C ALA A 77 0.43 3.85 -3.70
N LEU A 78 0.90 5.01 -3.24
CA LEU A 78 0.77 6.30 -3.90
C LEU A 78 2.14 6.73 -4.45
N PRO A 79 2.29 7.01 -5.75
CA PRO A 79 3.56 7.42 -6.33
C PRO A 79 3.97 8.80 -5.80
N LEU A 80 5.22 8.93 -5.34
CA LEU A 80 5.83 10.19 -4.94
C LEU A 80 6.44 10.84 -6.18
N ARG A 81 5.82 11.90 -6.69
CA ARG A 81 6.24 12.54 -7.95
C ARG A 81 6.82 13.93 -7.73
N LEU A 82 7.90 14.23 -8.45
CA LEU A 82 8.47 15.56 -8.58
C LEU A 82 8.50 15.94 -10.07
N GLY A 83 7.54 16.76 -10.48
CA GLY A 83 7.30 17.03 -11.90
C GLY A 83 6.98 15.75 -12.67
N ALA A 84 7.76 15.45 -13.71
CA ALA A 84 7.59 14.24 -14.52
C ALA A 84 8.26 12.99 -13.89
N ALA A 85 9.15 13.14 -12.91
CA ALA A 85 9.88 12.03 -12.30
C ALA A 85 9.10 11.39 -11.14
N THR A 86 9.19 10.07 -11.00
CA THR A 86 8.72 9.31 -9.83
C THR A 86 9.93 9.02 -8.94
N LEU A 87 9.89 9.52 -7.70
CA LEU A 87 10.96 9.35 -6.71
C LEU A 87 10.79 8.07 -5.88
N GLY A 88 9.56 7.54 -5.79
CA GLY A 88 9.24 6.35 -5.02
C GLY A 88 7.73 6.17 -4.87
N ALA A 89 7.31 5.44 -3.84
CA ALA A 89 5.91 5.28 -3.47
C ALA A 89 5.74 5.37 -1.94
N LEU A 90 4.60 5.90 -1.51
CA LEU A 90 4.13 5.83 -0.13
C LEU A 90 3.07 4.74 -0.03
N THR A 91 3.30 3.77 0.86
CA THR A 91 2.40 2.63 1.01
C THR A 91 1.71 2.65 2.36
N GLY A 92 0.40 2.43 2.34
CA GLY A 92 -0.43 2.24 3.51
C GLY A 92 -1.15 0.91 3.44
N TYR A 93 -1.32 0.26 4.58
CA TYR A 93 -2.06 -0.99 4.69
C TYR A 93 -3.11 -0.91 5.80
N ARG A 94 -4.02 -1.89 5.81
CA ARG A 94 -5.04 -2.04 6.84
C ARG A 94 -5.19 -3.52 7.16
N THR A 95 -5.33 -3.82 8.44
CA THR A 95 -5.53 -5.19 8.96
C THR A 95 -6.99 -5.49 9.32
N THR A 96 -7.80 -4.47 9.59
CA THR A 96 -9.23 -4.62 9.89
C THR A 96 -10.07 -4.44 8.62
N PRO A 97 -11.00 -5.36 8.31
CA PRO A 97 -12.02 -5.11 7.28
C PRO A 97 -12.81 -3.85 7.65
N CYS A 98 -13.05 -2.96 6.69
CA CYS A 98 -13.98 -1.85 6.91
C CYS A 98 -15.38 -2.43 7.11
N PRO A 99 -16.12 -2.11 8.20
CA PRO A 99 -17.55 -2.37 8.23
C PRO A 99 -18.19 -1.64 7.06
N PHE A 100 -18.88 -2.37 6.20
CA PHE A 100 -19.69 -1.76 5.16
C PHE A 100 -20.77 -0.91 5.87
N ALA A 101 -20.62 0.41 5.85
CA ALA A 101 -21.69 1.32 6.20
C ALA A 101 -22.42 1.66 4.89
N PRO A 102 -23.58 1.04 4.60
CA PRO A 102 -24.45 1.55 3.57
C PRO A 102 -24.97 2.92 4.04
N THR A 103 -24.48 4.00 3.44
CA THR A 103 -25.21 5.26 3.48
C THR A 103 -26.49 5.07 2.68
N SER A 104 -27.62 5.04 3.39
CA SER A 104 -28.97 5.15 2.82
C SER A 104 -29.20 6.55 2.24
#